data_AF-A0A6V7L2I3-F1
#
_entry.id   AF-A0A6V7L2I3-F1
#
_cell.length_a   1.000
_cell.length_b   1.000
_cell.length_c   1.000
_cell.angle_alpha   90.00
_cell.angle_beta   90.00
_cell.angle_gamma   90.00
#
_symmetry.space_group_name_H-M   'P 1'
#
loop_
_entity.id
_entity.type
_entity.pdbx_description
1 polymer ?
#
loop_
_entity_poly.entity_id
_entity_poly.type
_entity_poly.pdbx_seq_one_letter_code
_entity_poly.pdbx_strand_id
1 'polypeptide(L)' 'KSKNCQYYFPNETGTGLSALLPHVSDAGKKLMDFMLTYDPDMRSNVKKLLENRYFNDF' A
#
# COMPACT_ATOMS: atom_id res chain seq x y z
N LYS A 1 14.88 -24.83 -3.64
CA LYS A 1 15.17 -23.83 -2.58
C LYS A 1 16.36 -22.98 -3.04
N SER A 2 16.13 -21.83 -3.67
CA SER A 2 17.21 -20.90 -4.00
C SER A 2 17.57 -20.09 -2.75
N LYS A 3 18.66 -20.48 -2.08
CA LYS A 3 19.27 -19.69 -1.01
C LYS A 3 20.29 -18.76 -1.67
N ASN A 4 20.22 -17.46 -1.36
CA ASN A 4 21.13 -16.40 -1.81
C ASN A 4 21.13 -16.06 -3.30
N CYS A 5 20.11 -15.33 -3.72
CA CYS A 5 20.26 -14.40 -4.84
C CYS A 5 20.35 -12.99 -4.25
N GLN A 6 21.57 -12.45 -4.12
CA GLN A 6 21.79 -11.06 -3.72
C GLN A 6 21.46 -10.17 -4.92
N TYR A 7 20.17 -9.84 -5.05
CA TYR A 7 19.74 -8.80 -5.97
C TYR A 7 19.89 -7.45 -5.29
N TYR A 8 20.79 -6.63 -5.83
CA TYR A 8 20.91 -5.23 -5.47
C TYR A 8 19.97 -4.44 -6.38
N PHE A 9 18.71 -4.32 -5.97
CA PHE A 9 17.81 -3.40 -6.63
C PHE A 9 18.28 -1.96 -6.39
N PRO A 10 18.23 -1.08 -7.40
CA PRO A 10 18.48 0.32 -7.17
C PRO A 10 17.46 0.86 -6.17
N ASN A 11 17.92 1.76 -5.30
CA ASN A 11 17.02 2.42 -4.36
C ASN A 11 16.28 3.54 -5.11
N GLU A 12 15.04 3.26 -5.47
CA GLU A 12 14.19 4.20 -6.21
C GLU A 12 13.20 4.88 -5.27
N THR A 13 13.03 6.19 -5.46
CA THR A 13 12.00 6.93 -4.71
C THR A 13 10.63 6.64 -5.32
N GLY A 14 9.70 6.16 -4.49
CA GLY A 14 8.32 5.95 -4.92
C GLY A 14 7.65 7.27 -5.30
N THR A 15 6.88 7.26 -6.39
CA THR A 15 6.10 8.43 -6.85
C THR A 15 4.85 8.69 -6.01
N GLY A 16 4.44 7.71 -5.19
CA GLY A 16 3.20 7.74 -4.41
C GLY A 16 1.94 7.53 -5.26
N LEU A 17 0.82 7.26 -4.59
CA LEU A 17 -0.45 6.91 -5.24
C LEU A 17 -1.18 8.12 -5.84
N SER A 18 -0.92 9.33 -5.34
CA SER A 18 -1.58 10.55 -5.84
C SER A 18 -1.28 10.84 -7.31
N ALA A 19 -0.05 10.54 -7.77
CA ALA A 19 0.34 10.72 -9.16
C ALA A 19 -0.25 9.65 -10.09
N LEU A 20 -0.45 8.43 -9.58
CA LEU A 20 -0.95 7.29 -10.35
C LEU A 20 -2.48 7.25 -10.46
N LEU A 21 -3.17 7.65 -9.38
CA LEU A 21 -4.61 7.48 -9.22
C LEU A 21 -5.28 8.83 -8.92
N PRO A 22 -5.27 9.80 -9.85
CA PRO A 22 -5.78 11.14 -9.61
C PRO A 22 -7.27 11.17 -9.25
N HIS A 23 -8.05 10.21 -9.77
CA HIS A 23 -9.50 10.13 -9.59
C HIS A 23 -9.95 9.42 -8.31
N VAL A 24 -9.03 8.78 -7.58
CA VAL A 24 -9.38 8.09 -6.34
C VAL A 24 -9.42 9.11 -5.19
N SER A 25 -10.41 8.98 -4.32
CA SER A 25 -10.53 9.83 -3.13
C SER A 25 -9.30 9.67 -2.22
N ASP A 26 -9.01 10.68 -1.40
CA ASP A 26 -7.86 10.60 -0.46
C ASP A 26 -8.02 9.45 0.54
N ALA A 27 -9.26 9.13 0.92
CA ALA A 27 -9.56 7.97 1.74
C ALA A 27 -9.20 6.65 1.03
N GLY A 28 -9.49 6.54 -0.27
CA GLY A 28 -9.15 5.37 -1.08
C GLY A 28 -7.65 5.21 -1.27
N LYS A 29 -6.94 6.31 -1.55
CA LYS A 29 -5.46 6.30 -1.62
C LYS A 29 -4.84 5.86 -0.29
N LYS A 30 -5.34 6.39 0.83
CA LYS A 30 -4.87 6.01 2.17
C LYS A 30 -5.15 4.54 2.50
N LEU A 31 -6.30 4.02 2.08
CA LEU A 31 -6.61 2.59 2.20
C LEU A 31 -5.61 1.74 1.41
N MET A 32 -5.29 2.16 0.19
CA MET A 32 -4.33 1.47 -0.67
C MET A 32 -2.91 1.50 -0.11
N ASP A 33 -2.46 2.59 0.52
CA ASP A 33 -1.15 2.63 1.20
C ASP A 33 -1.02 1.51 2.25
N PHE A 34 -2.10 1.22 2.99
CA PHE A 34 -2.11 0.12 3.96
C PHE A 34 -2.15 -1.28 3.34
N MET A 35 -2.72 -1.42 2.14
CA MET A 35 -2.83 -2.68 1.41
C MET A 35 -1.56 -3.01 0.61
N LEU A 36 -0.88 -1.98 0.11
CA LEU A 36 0.26 -2.10 -0.80
C LEU A 36 1.61 -1.93 -0.09
N THR A 37 1.63 -1.92 1.25
CA THR A 37 2.88 -2.01 2.02
C THR A 37 3.69 -3.22 1.57
N TYR A 38 4.96 -2.97 1.22
CA TYR A 38 5.84 -3.99 0.66
C TYR A 38 6.12 -5.11 1.66
N ASP A 39 6.47 -4.75 2.89
CA ASP A 39 6.66 -5.68 3.99
C ASP A 39 5.30 -6.27 4.43
N PRO A 40 5.10 -7.60 4.32
CA PRO A 40 3.85 -8.25 4.69
C PRO A 40 3.53 -8.15 6.18
N ASP A 41 4.53 -8.08 7.06
CA ASP A 41 4.31 -7.98 8.51
C ASP A 41 3.84 -6.58 8.92
N MET A 42 4.17 -5.57 8.11
CA MET A 42 3.72 -4.18 8.26
C MET A 42 2.42 -3.87 7.49
N ARG A 43 1.99 -4.78 6.61
CA ARG A 43 0.76 -4.61 5.83
C ARG A 43 -0.46 -4.76 6.73
N SER A 44 -1.47 -3.90 6.53
CA SER A 44 -2.66 -3.91 7.38
C SER A 44 -3.50 -5.17 7.15
N ASN A 45 -4.14 -5.65 8.22
CA ASN A 45 -5.05 -6.78 8.14
C ASN A 45 -6.47 -6.34 7.74
N VAL A 46 -7.29 -7.31 7.33
CA VAL A 46 -8.66 -7.08 6.86
C VAL A 46 -9.51 -6.33 7.88
N LYS A 47 -9.42 -6.69 9.17
CA LYS A 47 -10.21 -6.05 10.23
C LYS A 47 -9.94 -4.54 10.29
N LYS A 48 -8.67 -4.13 10.31
CA LYS A 48 -8.27 -2.72 10.33
C LYS A 48 -8.64 -1.98 9.04
N LEU A 49 -8.61 -2.66 7.90
CA LEU A 49 -9.00 -2.05 6.62
C LEU A 49 -10.49 -1.72 6.56
N LEU A 50 -11.35 -2.60 7.09
CA LEU A 50 -12.80 -2.38 7.14
C LEU A 50 -13.19 -1.19 8.05
N GLU A 51 -12.36 -0.82 9.02
CA GLU A 51 -12.56 0.35 9.89
C GLU A 51 -12.16 1.68 9.21
N ASN A 52 -11.65 1.65 7.97
CA ASN A 52 -11.24 2.86 7.27
C ASN A 52 -12.44 3.70 6.82
N ARG A 53 -12.33 5.03 7.00
CA ARG A 53 -13.32 6.02 6.55
C ARG A 53 -13.74 5.90 5.08
N TYR A 54 -12.93 5.28 4.22
CA TYR A 54 -13.29 4.98 2.84
C TYR A 54 -14.59 4.17 2.72
N PHE A 55 -14.90 3.35 3.71
CA PHE A 55 -16.13 2.54 3.73
C PHE A 55 -17.27 3.18 4.53
N ASN A 56 -17.06 4.36 5.12
CA ASN A 56 -18.03 5.02 6.00
C ASN A 56 -18.92 6.04 5.25
N ASP A 57 -19.17 5.86 3.96
CA ASP A 57 -19.98 6.77 3.13
C ASP A 57 -21.51 6.60 3.36
N PHE A 58 -21.92 6.44 4.62
CA PHE A 58 -23.32 6.42 5.06
C PHE A 58 -23.57 7.43 6.19
#